data_AF-A0AA43KQH2-F1
#
_entry.id   AF-A0AA43KQH2-F1
#
_cell.length_a   1.000
_cell.length_b   1.000
_cell.length_c   1.000
_cell.angle_alpha   90.00
_cell.angle_beta   90.00
_cell.angle_gamma   90.00
#
_symmetry.space_group_name_H-M   'P 1'
#
loop_
_entity.id
_entity.type
_entity.pdbx_description
1 polymer ?
#
loop_
_entity_poly.entity_id
_entity_poly.type
_entity_poly.pdbx_seq_one_letter_code
_entity_poly.pdbx_strand_id
1 'polypeptide(L)'
;MDDVLTRPPNDPILPSQIALDPQTIERVFFQLARHSVEILDAPVGTAFVLGDTPFPPDLGSGFTLPISSGLALRWSSADGEMLPDWTRRLATPTEVAETNRVQADNAACVLIAQAEADLLPFKSCPNLGA
;
A
#
# COMPACT_ATOMS: atom_id res chain seq x y z
N MET A 1 -1.27 -26.62 -14.85
CA MET A 1 -1.10 -25.36 -14.11
C MET A 1 0.30 -24.90 -14.42
N ASP A 2 0.45 -23.77 -15.10
CA ASP A 2 1.76 -23.19 -15.38
C ASP A 2 2.38 -22.77 -14.05
N ASP A 3 3.54 -23.34 -13.73
CA ASP A 3 4.26 -23.02 -12.50
C ASP A 3 4.95 -21.66 -12.66
N VAL A 4 4.43 -20.65 -11.95
CA VAL A 4 4.92 -19.28 -11.90
C VAL A 4 6.42 -19.22 -11.59
N LEU A 5 6.95 -20.19 -10.83
CA LEU A 5 8.35 -20.28 -10.45
C LEU A 5 9.28 -20.71 -11.61
N THR A 6 8.73 -21.25 -12.70
CA THR A 6 9.50 -21.73 -13.85
C THR A 6 9.58 -20.74 -15.00
N ARG A 7 8.87 -19.61 -14.89
CA ARG A 7 8.82 -18.60 -15.94
C ARG A 7 10.06 -17.71 -15.89
N PRO A 8 10.56 -17.26 -17.06
CA PRO A 8 11.70 -16.36 -17.11
C PRO A 8 11.34 -15.04 -16.39
N PRO A 9 12.28 -14.41 -15.66
CA PRO A 9 12.02 -13.19 -14.87
C PRO A 9 11.45 -12.01 -15.67
N ASN A 10 11.55 -12.08 -17.00
CA ASN A 10 11.17 -11.02 -17.93
C ASN A 10 9.79 -11.26 -18.56
N ASP A 11 9.09 -12.34 -18.19
CA ASP A 11 7.76 -12.66 -18.72
C ASP A 11 6.77 -11.55 -18.30
N PRO A 12 6.11 -10.87 -19.25
CA PRO A 12 5.21 -9.74 -18.96
C PRO A 12 3.99 -10.13 -18.10
N ILE A 13 3.63 -11.41 -18.04
CA ILE A 13 2.50 -11.92 -17.25
C ILE A 13 2.96 -12.36 -15.85
N LEU A 14 4.28 -12.51 -15.63
CA LEU A 14 4.85 -12.97 -14.36
C LEU A 14 4.40 -12.12 -13.14
N PRO A 15 4.39 -10.76 -13.19
CA PRO A 15 3.93 -9.97 -12.05
C PRO A 15 2.47 -10.23 -11.70
N SER A 16 1.60 -10.36 -12.71
CA SER A 16 0.18 -10.64 -12.50
C SER A 16 -0.04 -12.05 -11.94
N GLN A 17 0.74 -13.04 -12.37
CA GLN A 17 0.62 -14.40 -11.87
C GLN A 17 1.15 -14.55 -10.45
N ILE A 18 2.24 -13.85 -10.09
CA ILE A 18 2.73 -13.78 -8.71
C ILE A 18 1.70 -13.11 -7.81
N ALA A 19 1.07 -12.01 -8.24
CA ALA A 19 0.04 -11.33 -7.47
C ALA A 19 -1.21 -12.21 -7.23
N LEU A 20 -1.50 -13.13 -8.15
CA LEU A 20 -2.61 -14.08 -8.07
C LEU A 20 -2.22 -15.42 -7.43
N ASP A 21 -0.95 -15.60 -7.07
CA ASP A 21 -0.50 -16.82 -6.42
C ASP A 21 -1.17 -16.97 -5.05
N PRO A 22 -1.77 -18.14 -4.73
CA PRO A 22 -2.46 -18.35 -3.47
C PRO A 22 -1.59 -18.07 -2.24
N GLN A 23 -0.28 -18.39 -2.25
CA GLN A 23 0.59 -18.12 -1.11
C GLN A 23 0.83 -16.62 -0.93
N THR A 24 0.94 -15.88 -2.04
CA THR A 24 1.03 -14.41 -2.03
C THR A 24 -0.24 -13.79 -1.48
N ILE A 25 -1.41 -14.23 -1.95
CA ILE A 25 -2.72 -13.78 -1.44
C ILE A 25 -2.86 -14.09 0.05
N GLU A 26 -2.57 -15.34 0.46
CA GLU A 26 -2.63 -15.75 1.86
C GLU A 26 -1.69 -14.93 2.73
N ARG A 27 -0.44 -14.69 2.30
CA ARG A 27 0.52 -13.87 3.05
C ARG A 27 0.00 -12.46 3.26
N VAL A 28 -0.52 -11.81 2.20
CA VAL A 28 -1.10 -10.46 2.30
C VAL A 28 -2.31 -10.49 3.24
N PHE A 29 -3.21 -11.46 3.09
CA PHE A 29 -4.40 -11.60 3.92
C PHE A 29 -4.05 -11.81 5.39
N PHE A 30 -3.11 -12.71 5.72
CA PHE A 30 -2.67 -12.97 7.08
C PHE A 30 -1.97 -11.77 7.73
N GLN A 31 -1.25 -10.97 6.95
CA GLN A 31 -0.63 -9.75 7.45
C GLN A 31 -1.70 -8.69 7.74
N LEU A 32 -2.63 -8.45 6.81
CA LEU A 32 -3.70 -7.47 7.00
C LEU A 32 -4.71 -7.89 8.08
N ALA A 33 -4.97 -9.19 8.25
CA ALA A 33 -5.87 -9.72 9.28
C ALA A 33 -5.37 -9.49 10.71
N ARG A 34 -4.10 -9.10 10.90
CA ARG A 34 -3.50 -8.76 12.20
C ARG A 34 -3.53 -7.26 12.51
N HIS A 35 -4.09 -6.45 11.63
CA HIS A 35 -4.13 -5.00 11.79
C HIS A 35 -5.51 -4.54 12.26
N SER A 36 -5.53 -3.62 13.22
CA SER A 36 -6.72 -2.83 13.48
C SER A 36 -6.89 -1.81 12.36
N VAL A 37 -8.14 -1.55 11.99
CA VAL A 37 -8.50 -0.66 10.90
C VAL A 37 -9.25 0.54 11.46
N GLU A 38 -8.71 1.73 11.26
CA GLU A 38 -9.37 2.98 11.58
C GLU A 38 -9.85 3.67 10.30
N ILE A 39 -11.15 3.94 10.23
CA ILE A 39 -11.79 4.72 9.17
C ILE A 39 -11.63 6.20 9.51
N LEU A 40 -10.99 6.94 8.62
CA LEU A 40 -10.71 8.37 8.77
C LEU A 40 -11.59 9.20 7.83
N ASP A 41 -12.50 9.98 8.39
CA ASP A 41 -13.32 10.94 7.65
C ASP A 41 -12.56 12.27 7.46
N ALA A 42 -12.51 12.79 6.24
CA ALA A 42 -11.89 14.09 5.97
C ALA A 42 -12.72 15.21 6.62
N PRO A 43 -12.10 16.11 7.42
CA PRO A 43 -12.80 17.27 7.96
C PRO A 43 -13.22 18.23 6.84
N VAL A 44 -14.26 19.02 7.11
CA VAL A 44 -14.81 20.02 6.18
C VAL A 44 -13.69 20.96 5.69
N GLY A 45 -13.63 21.17 4.38
CA GLY A 45 -12.61 22.03 3.75
C GLY A 45 -11.28 21.32 3.46
N THR A 46 -11.17 20.02 3.76
CA THR A 46 -10.04 19.18 3.38
C THR A 46 -10.50 18.00 2.53
N ALA A 47 -9.57 17.35 1.84
CA ALA A 47 -9.84 16.13 1.08
C ALA A 47 -8.58 15.26 1.02
N PHE A 48 -8.78 13.95 1.03
CA PHE A 48 -7.72 13.00 0.69
C PHE A 48 -7.52 12.97 -0.83
N VAL A 49 -6.27 12.91 -1.28
CA VAL A 49 -5.91 12.71 -2.68
C VAL A 49 -5.93 11.21 -2.97
N LEU A 50 -6.68 10.83 -4.00
CA LEU A 50 -6.67 9.47 -4.52
C LEU A 50 -5.48 9.35 -5.48
N GLY A 51 -4.48 8.57 -5.08
CA GLY A 51 -3.39 8.15 -5.95
C GLY A 51 -3.47 6.66 -6.23
N ASP A 52 -2.84 6.24 -7.32
CA ASP A 52 -2.46 4.84 -7.52
C ASP A 52 -1.29 4.51 -6.58
N THR A 53 -1.57 4.46 -5.28
CA THR A 53 -0.56 4.03 -4.31
C THR A 53 -0.42 2.52 -4.41
N PRO A 54 0.77 2.00 -4.78
CA PRO A 54 1.05 0.60 -4.53
C PRO A 54 0.97 0.36 -3.01
N PHE A 55 0.47 -0.81 -2.62
CA PHE A 55 0.59 -1.25 -1.23
C PHE A 55 2.06 -1.15 -0.79
N PRO A 56 2.34 -0.64 0.42
CA PRO A 56 3.71 -0.55 0.89
C PRO A 56 4.32 -1.96 0.99
N PRO A 57 5.63 -2.12 0.70
CA PRO A 57 6.29 -3.42 0.77
C PRO A 57 6.27 -4.02 2.16
N ASP A 58 6.30 -3.16 3.18
CA ASP A 58 6.19 -3.52 4.59
C ASP A 58 4.80 -3.19 5.14
N LEU A 59 3.86 -4.08 4.87
CA LEU A 59 2.49 -4.00 5.40
C LEU A 59 2.43 -4.05 6.93
N GLY A 60 3.46 -4.59 7.60
CA GLY A 60 3.48 -4.78 9.06
C GLY A 60 3.68 -3.50 9.86
N SER A 61 4.24 -2.46 9.24
CA SER A 61 4.44 -1.14 9.85
C SER A 61 3.15 -0.32 9.97
N GLY A 62 2.07 -0.76 9.32
CA GLY A 62 0.84 0.01 9.17
C GLY A 62 0.95 1.05 8.05
N PHE A 63 -0.20 1.46 7.51
CA PHE A 63 -0.27 2.39 6.40
C PHE A 63 -1.64 3.06 6.32
N THR A 64 -1.74 4.16 5.57
CA THR A 64 -3.00 4.85 5.31
C THR A 64 -3.29 4.86 3.81
N LEU A 65 -4.47 4.37 3.42
CA LEU A 65 -4.94 4.32 2.04
C LEU A 65 -6.21 5.18 1.88
N PRO A 66 -6.14 6.29 1.14
CA PRO A 66 -7.33 6.99 0.66
C PRO A 66 -8.18 6.07 -0.21
N ILE A 67 -9.48 5.96 0.10
CA ILE A 67 -10.45 5.23 -0.72
C ILE A 67 -11.51 6.13 -1.34
N SER A 68 -11.68 7.34 -0.81
CA SER A 68 -12.37 8.43 -1.48
C SER A 68 -11.79 9.78 -1.05
N SER A 69 -12.20 10.88 -1.69
CA SER A 69 -11.81 12.23 -1.25
C SER A 69 -12.24 12.55 0.18
N GLY A 70 -13.29 11.89 0.68
CA GLY A 70 -13.82 12.09 2.02
C GLY A 70 -13.37 11.05 3.04
N LEU A 71 -12.64 10.01 2.63
CA LEU A 71 -12.41 8.85 3.51
C LEU A 71 -11.11 8.12 3.19
N ALA A 72 -10.36 7.79 4.24
CA ALA A 72 -9.18 6.93 4.18
C ALA A 72 -9.30 5.78 5.19
N LEU A 73 -8.62 4.67 4.92
CA LEU A 73 -8.43 3.57 5.85
C LEU A 73 -7.02 3.62 6.39
N ARG A 74 -6.86 3.56 7.70
CA ARG A 74 -5.57 3.41 8.36
C ARG A 74 -5.48 2.01 8.95
N TRP A 75 -4.47 1.26 8.53
CA TRP A 75 -4.05 0.03 9.18
C TRP A 75 -2.95 0.38 10.18
N SER A 76 -3.12 -0.07 11.40
CA SER A 76 -2.09 -0.04 12.44
C SER A 76 -1.88 -1.46 12.94
N SER A 77 -0.62 -1.84 13.20
CA SER A 77 -0.34 -3.13 13.83
C SER A 77 -1.19 -3.25 15.10
N ALA A 78 -1.90 -4.36 15.27
CA ALA A 78 -2.55 -4.62 16.55
C ALA A 78 -1.45 -4.82 17.60
N ASP A 79 -1.49 -4.04 18.67
CA ASP A 79 -0.56 -4.21 19.79
C ASP A 79 -0.95 -5.47 20.59
N GLY A 80 -0.12 -6.53 20.50
CA GLY A 80 -0.22 -7.71 21.37
C GLY A 80 -1.37 -8.69 21.04
N GLU A 81 -2.02 -9.24 22.09
CA GLU A 81 -3.13 -10.22 21.98
C GLU A 81 -4.49 -9.58 21.67
N MET A 82 -4.57 -8.26 21.46
CA MET A 82 -5.83 -7.61 21.13
C MET A 82 -6.32 -8.06 19.75
N LEU A 83 -7.59 -8.45 19.69
CA LEU A 83 -8.25 -8.75 18.43
C LEU A 83 -8.27 -7.48 17.56
N PRO A 84 -8.11 -7.62 16.24
CA PRO A 84 -8.26 -6.52 15.29
C PRO A 84 -9.59 -5.79 15.53
N ASP A 85 -9.52 -4.48 15.72
CA ASP A 85 -10.72 -3.64 15.93
C ASP A 85 -10.95 -2.71 14.74
N TRP A 86 -12.21 -2.31 14.56
CA TRP A 86 -12.66 -1.39 13.52
C TRP A 86 -13.24 -0.14 14.17
N THR A 87 -12.53 0.98 14.03
CA THR A 87 -12.97 2.27 14.57
C THR A 87 -13.22 3.27 13.45
N ARG A 88 -13.96 4.35 13.74
CA ARG A 88 -14.19 5.44 12.79
C ARG A 88 -14.13 6.79 13.50
N ARG A 89 -13.44 7.77 12.91
CA ARG A 89 -13.37 9.14 13.43
C ARG A 89 -13.05 10.16 12.35
N LEU A 90 -13.17 11.44 12.69
CA LEU A 90 -12.62 12.53 11.91
C LEU A 90 -11.08 12.51 11.94
N ALA A 91 -10.48 12.69 10.77
CA ALA A 91 -9.05 12.96 10.63
C ALA A 91 -8.73 14.38 11.10
N THR A 92 -7.53 14.56 11.63
CA THR A 92 -6.97 15.91 11.81
C THR A 92 -6.49 16.45 10.46
N PRO A 93 -6.49 17.78 10.25
CA PRO A 93 -5.94 18.37 9.02
C PRO A 93 -4.50 17.93 8.72
N THR A 94 -3.69 17.73 9.77
CA THR A 94 -2.31 17.22 9.65
C THR A 94 -2.26 15.80 9.10
N GLU A 95 -3.15 14.92 9.55
CA GLU A 95 -3.23 13.55 9.03
C GLU A 95 -3.63 13.50 7.55
N VAL A 96 -4.53 14.39 7.13
CA VAL A 96 -4.90 14.53 5.71
C VAL A 96 -3.71 15.02 4.89
N ALA A 97 -3.02 16.07 5.36
CA ALA A 97 -1.86 16.62 4.68
C ALA A 97 -0.72 15.60 4.54
N GLU A 98 -0.42 14.86 5.60
CA GLU A 98 0.63 13.84 5.60
C GLU A 98 0.29 12.67 4.68
N THR A 99 -0.96 12.18 4.73
CA THR A 99 -1.44 11.14 3.82
C THR A 99 -1.27 11.58 2.37
N ASN A 100 -1.68 12.81 2.04
CA ASN A 100 -1.57 13.35 0.69
C ASN A 100 -0.12 13.55 0.24
N ARG A 101 0.78 13.91 1.16
CA ARG A 101 2.23 14.00 0.90
C ARG A 101 2.79 12.63 0.53
N VAL A 102 2.49 11.60 1.31
CA VAL A 102 2.92 10.21 1.03
C VAL A 102 2.37 9.71 -0.32
N GLN A 103 1.11 10.05 -0.65
CA GLN A 103 0.53 9.74 -1.96
C GLN A 103 1.31 10.38 -3.10
N ALA A 104 1.66 11.66 -2.96
CA ALA A 104 2.45 12.37 -3.97
C ALA A 104 3.86 11.78 -4.12
N ASP A 105 4.52 11.46 -3.00
CA ASP A 105 5.85 10.86 -2.99
C ASP A 105 5.84 9.47 -3.67
N ASN A 106 4.83 8.65 -3.38
CA ASN A 106 4.67 7.34 -4.00
C ASN A 106 4.37 7.44 -5.50
N ALA A 107 3.51 8.36 -5.92
CA ALA A 107 3.20 8.57 -7.33
C ALA A 107 4.44 9.03 -8.13
N ALA A 108 5.27 9.90 -7.56
CA ALA A 108 6.53 10.32 -8.17
C ALA A 108 7.51 9.15 -8.36
N CYS A 109 7.61 8.25 -7.38
CA CYS A 109 8.47 7.07 -7.46
C CYS A 109 8.02 6.09 -8.55
N VAL A 110 6.71 5.87 -8.73
CA VAL A 110 6.19 4.98 -9.79
C VAL A 110 6.52 5.52 -11.18
N LEU A 111 6.39 6.83 -11.40
CA LEU A 111 6.74 7.47 -12.68
C LEU A 111 8.23 7.32 -13.01
N ILE A 112 9.11 7.45 -12.01
CA ILE A 112 10.55 7.25 -12.19
C ILE A 112 10.86 5.78 -12.50
N ALA A 113 10.25 4.85 -11.77
CA ALA A 113 10.46 3.42 -11.99
C ALA A 113 9.96 2.96 -13.37
N GLN A 114 8.87 3.53 -13.91
CA GLN A 114 8.43 3.23 -15.28
C GLN A 114 9.41 3.77 -16.33
N ALA A 115 9.90 5.00 -16.16
CA ALA A 115 10.91 5.56 -17.05
C ALA A 115 12.24 4.78 -17.01
N GLU A 116 12.61 4.23 -15.86
CA GLU A 116 13.80 3.38 -15.70
C GLU A 116 13.57 1.94 -16.18
N ALA A 117 12.37 1.38 -16.00
CA ALA A 117 12.00 0.06 -16.53
C ALA A 117 12.05 0.01 -18.06
N ASP A 118 11.72 1.12 -18.72
CA ASP A 118 11.90 1.31 -20.16
C ASP A 118 13.39 1.33 -20.59
N LEU A 119 14.34 1.36 -19.64
CA LEU A 119 15.79 1.49 -19.87
C LEU A 119 16.67 0.35 -19.28
N LEU A 120 16.11 -0.78 -18.79
CA LEU A 120 16.78 -1.97 -18.19
C LEU A 120 17.30 -1.82 -16.73
N PRO A 121 17.71 -2.95 -16.11
CA PRO A 121 16.99 -3.69 -15.08
C PRO A 121 17.02 -3.00 -13.69
N PHE A 122 15.84 -2.90 -13.08
CA PHE A 122 15.52 -2.62 -11.67
C PHE A 122 16.69 -2.20 -10.77
N LYS A 123 16.88 -0.87 -10.62
CA LYS A 123 17.47 -0.33 -9.39
C LYS A 123 16.34 -0.10 -8.39
N SER A 124 16.43 -0.77 -7.24
CA SER A 124 15.50 -0.54 -6.12
C SER A 124 15.64 0.89 -5.60
N CYS A 125 14.52 1.61 -5.48
CA CYS A 125 14.48 2.89 -4.79
C CYS A 125 14.99 2.73 -3.34
N PRO A 126 15.97 3.54 -2.89
CA PRO A 126 16.70 3.32 -1.64
C PRO A 126 15.94 3.67 -0.35
N ASN A 127 14.64 3.98 -0.39
CA ASN A 127 13.89 4.43 0.80
C ASN A 127 13.00 3.35 1.42
N LEU A 128 13.48 2.11 1.43
CA LEU A 128 13.00 1.05 2.33
C LEU A 128 14.08 0.78 3.36
N GLY A 129 14.15 1.62 4.39
CA GLY A 129 15.09 1.44 5.49
C GLY A 129 15.15 2.64 6.43
N ALA A 130 14.27 2.64 7.41
CA ALA A 130 14.57 2.97 8.80
C ALA A 130 13.57 2.24 9.70
#